data_AF-A0A8X6RPJ5-F1
#
_entry.id   AF-A0A8X6RPJ5-F1
#
_cell.length_a   1.000
_cell.length_b   1.000
_cell.length_c   1.000
_cell.angle_alpha   90.00
_cell.angle_beta   90.00
_cell.angle_gamma   90.00
#
_symmetry.space_group_name_H-M   'P 1'
#
loop_
_entity.id
_entity.type
_entity.pdbx_description
1 polymer ?
#
loop_
_entity_poly.entity_id
_entity_poly.type
_entity_poly.pdbx_seq_one_letter_code
_entity_poly.pdbx_strand_id
1 'polypeptide(L)'
;MSRTDKNTISINESKILRIIFGGIQEDGTWRRRSNLELYHSYKVSDIIFFIKVQRIKWAGHVVRMDQDHITKKVFNKLAWRKGRRNRRRIDCLEKTPYL
;
A
#
# COMPACT_ATOMS: atom_id res chain seq x y z
N MET A 1 4.29 -8.23 -1.48
CA MET A 1 5.03 -7.57 -0.39
C MET A 1 5.40 -8.65 0.58
N SER A 2 6.70 -8.84 0.73
CA SER A 2 7.29 -9.74 1.71
C SER A 2 7.01 -9.21 3.14
N ARG A 3 7.37 -9.98 4.16
CA ARG A 3 7.29 -9.51 5.55
C ARG A 3 8.33 -8.41 5.83
N THR A 4 9.51 -8.52 5.24
CA THR A 4 10.59 -7.53 5.39
C THR A 4 10.19 -6.18 4.80
N ASP A 5 9.56 -6.16 3.61
CA ASP A 5 9.08 -4.92 2.97
C ASP A 5 8.09 -4.15 3.86
N LYS A 6 7.19 -4.89 4.52
CA LYS A 6 6.18 -4.29 5.41
C LYS A 6 6.85 -3.63 6.61
N ASN A 7 7.82 -4.32 7.21
CA ASN A 7 8.53 -3.82 8.37
C ASN A 7 9.34 -2.57 8.03
N THR A 8 10.06 -2.55 6.90
CA THR A 8 10.82 -1.37 6.48
C THR A 8 9.92 -0.18 6.20
N ILE A 9 8.76 -0.38 5.55
CA ILE A 9 7.78 0.68 5.32
C ILE A 9 7.26 1.23 6.65
N SER A 10 6.87 0.36 7.59
CA SER A 10 6.36 0.78 8.91
C SER A 10 7.41 1.55 9.73
N ILE A 11 8.68 1.14 9.67
CA ILE A 11 9.79 1.85 10.32
C ILE A 11 9.97 3.24 9.70
N ASN A 12 9.92 3.34 8.37
CA ASN A 12 10.08 4.61 7.66
C ASN A 12 8.90 5.56 7.93
N GLU A 13 7.67 5.06 7.89
CA GLU A 13 6.47 5.82 8.27
C GLU A 13 6.60 6.35 9.71
N SER A 14 6.97 5.49 10.66
CA SER A 14 7.17 5.89 12.07
C SER A 14 8.23 6.98 12.22
N LYS A 15 9.31 6.94 11.43
CA LYS A 15 10.35 7.99 11.43
C LYS A 15 9.79 9.32 10.92
N ILE A 16 9.07 9.31 9.80
CA ILE A 16 8.49 10.52 9.20
C ILE A 16 7.44 11.13 10.13
N LEU A 17 6.55 10.32 10.70
CA LEU A 17 5.52 10.80 11.62
C LEU A 17 6.12 11.48 12.86
N ARG A 18 7.26 10.98 13.37
CA ARG A 18 7.97 11.62 14.50
C ARG A 18 8.57 12.97 14.14
N ILE A 19 8.94 13.18 12.88
CA ILE A 19 9.44 14.48 12.40
C ILE A 19 8.26 15.46 12.31
N ILE A 20 7.13 15.03 11.75
CA ILE A 20 5.94 15.88 11.57
C ILE A 20 5.32 16.26 12.91
N PHE A 21 5.11 15.28 13.79
CA PHE A 21 4.46 15.51 15.08
C PHE A 21 5.39 16.06 16.16
N GLY A 22 6.71 15.91 15.98
CA GLY A 22 7.71 16.32 16.95
C GLY A 22 7.69 15.52 18.26
N GLY A 23 8.35 16.08 19.27
CA GLY A 23 8.35 15.56 20.63
C GLY A 23 6.99 15.70 21.31
N ILE A 24 6.85 15.08 22.49
CA ILE A 24 5.76 15.37 23.42
C ILE A 24 6.38 15.93 24.70
N GLN A 25 5.76 16.97 25.25
CA GLN A 25 6.16 17.54 26.53
C GLN A 25 5.37 16.83 27.63
N GLU A 26 6.07 16.22 28.57
CA GLU A 26 5.50 15.54 29.73
C GLU A 26 6.25 16.06 30.97
N ASP A 27 5.53 16.65 31.92
CA ASP A 27 6.08 17.22 33.15
C ASP A 27 7.25 18.20 32.94
N GLY A 28 7.12 19.06 31.92
CA GLY A 28 8.15 20.04 31.57
C GLY A 28 9.35 19.47 30.79
N THR A 29 9.43 18.15 30.60
CA THR A 29 10.50 17.49 29.85
C THR A 29 10.03 17.07 28.46
N TRP A 30 10.87 17.32 27.44
CA TRP A 30 10.60 16.83 26.09
C TRP A 30 11.06 15.39 25.95
N ARG A 31 10.12 14.51 25.58
CA ARG A 31 10.44 13.12 25.25
C ARG A 31 10.03 12.76 23.84
N ARG A 32 10.68 11.71 23.34
CA ARG A 32 10.34 11.08 22.06
C ARG A 32 9.03 10.30 22.24
N ARG A 33 8.07 10.44 21.32
CA ARG A 33 6.80 9.69 21.36
C ARG A 33 7.00 8.18 21.28
N SER A 34 6.12 7.36 21.82
CA SER A 34 6.14 5.91 21.58
C SER A 34 5.50 5.57 20.22
N ASN A 35 5.71 4.35 19.70
CA ASN A 35 5.00 3.94 18.48
C ASN A 35 3.48 3.89 18.70
N LEU A 36 3.05 3.48 19.90
CA LEU A 36 1.64 3.43 20.27
C LEU A 36 0.99 4.82 20.25
N GLU A 37 1.66 5.82 20.84
CA GLU A 37 1.20 7.21 20.82
C GLU A 37 1.07 7.79 19.41
N LEU A 38 2.01 7.44 18.51
CA LEU A 38 1.94 7.85 17.11
C LEU A 38 0.74 7.23 16.41
N TYR A 39 0.48 5.93 16.61
CA TYR A 39 -0.69 5.26 16.04
C TYR A 39 -2.01 5.87 16.54
N HIS A 40 -2.11 6.17 17.85
CA HIS A 40 -3.28 6.85 18.40
C HIS A 40 -3.46 8.27 17.85
N SER A 41 -2.37 9.01 17.64
CA SER A 41 -2.41 10.37 17.07
C SER A 41 -2.81 10.35 15.59
N TYR A 42 -2.34 9.35 14.84
CA TYR A 42 -2.50 9.29 13.39
C TYR A 42 -3.94 8.95 12.96
N LYS A 43 -4.71 8.17 13.76
CA LYS A 43 -6.13 7.78 13.55
C LYS A 43 -6.53 7.25 12.15
N VAL A 44 -5.60 7.20 11.20
CA VAL A 44 -5.78 6.86 9.79
C VAL A 44 -5.24 5.45 9.53
N SER A 45 -5.76 4.79 8.47
CA SER A 45 -5.31 3.47 8.04
C SER A 45 -3.81 3.38 7.79
N ASP A 46 -3.23 2.24 8.18
CA ASP A 46 -1.86 1.81 7.90
C ASP A 46 -1.45 2.09 6.44
N ILE A 47 -0.31 2.75 6.22
CA ILE A 47 0.24 3.03 4.88
C ILE A 47 0.36 1.76 4.03
N ILE A 48 0.61 0.61 4.64
CA ILE A 48 0.67 -0.68 3.95
C ILE A 48 -0.70 -1.03 3.37
N PHE A 49 -1.77 -0.77 4.11
CA PHE A 49 -3.13 -0.95 3.61
C PHE A 49 -3.40 -0.01 2.44
N PHE A 50 -3.05 1.28 2.58
CA PHE A 50 -3.17 2.24 1.49
C PHE A 50 -2.43 1.80 0.23
N ILE A 51 -1.16 1.40 0.34
CA ILE A 51 -0.36 0.88 -0.78
C ILE A 51 -1.02 -0.34 -1.43
N LYS A 52 -1.57 -1.27 -0.63
CA LYS A 52 -2.30 -2.43 -1.18
C LYS A 52 -3.53 -2.01 -1.98
N VAL A 53 -4.33 -1.09 -1.46
CA VAL A 53 -5.51 -0.56 -2.16
C VAL A 53 -5.11 0.10 -3.46
N GLN A 54 -4.08 0.97 -3.45
CA GLN A 54 -3.61 1.63 -4.67
C GLN A 54 -3.10 0.64 -5.72
N ARG A 55 -2.43 -0.44 -5.30
CA ARG A 55 -2.00 -1.50 -6.22
C ARG A 55 -3.18 -2.25 -6.85
N ILE A 56 -4.28 -2.43 -6.11
CA ILE A 56 -5.50 -3.04 -6.64
C ILE A 56 -6.16 -2.09 -7.63
N LYS A 57 -6.32 -0.82 -7.28
CA LYS A 57 -6.85 0.23 -8.18
C LYS A 57 -6.06 0.33 -9.47
N TRP A 58 -4.72 0.37 -9.38
CA TRP A 58 -3.84 0.39 -10.54
C TRP A 58 -4.03 -0.87 -11.41
N ALA A 59 -4.10 -2.05 -10.80
CA ALA A 59 -4.32 -3.28 -11.56
C ALA A 59 -5.69 -3.30 -12.24
N GLY A 60 -6.76 -2.87 -11.56
CA GLY A 60 -8.10 -2.73 -12.15
C GLY A 60 -8.11 -1.72 -13.30
N HIS A 61 -7.44 -0.58 -13.13
CA HIS A 61 -7.27 0.41 -14.20
C HIS A 61 -6.57 -0.18 -15.42
N VAL A 62 -5.46 -0.90 -15.26
CA VAL A 62 -4.74 -1.57 -16.36
C VAL A 62 -5.60 -2.63 -17.05
N VAL A 63 -6.41 -3.38 -16.30
CA VAL A 63 -7.33 -4.37 -16.86
C VAL A 63 -8.41 -3.71 -17.73
N ARG A 64 -8.87 -2.51 -17.36
CA ARG A 64 -9.85 -1.73 -18.12
C ARG A 64 -9.27 -0.94 -19.30
N MET A 65 -7.95 -0.77 -19.37
CA MET A 65 -7.31 -0.11 -20.52
C MET A 65 -7.63 -0.84 -21.82
N ASP A 66 -7.51 -0.14 -22.93
CA ASP A 66 -7.64 -0.75 -24.25
C ASP A 66 -6.57 -1.85 -24.47
N GLN A 67 -6.94 -2.88 -25.24
CA GLN A 67 -6.07 -4.04 -25.49
C GLN A 67 -4.79 -3.65 -26.24
N ASP A 68 -4.83 -2.58 -27.05
CA ASP A 68 -3.65 -2.16 -27.79
C ASP A 68 -2.63 -1.39 -26.95
N HIS A 69 -3.03 -0.94 -25.76
CA HIS A 69 -2.16 -0.21 -24.86
C HIS A 69 -1.00 -1.09 -24.37
N ILE A 70 0.23 -0.58 -24.53
CA ILE A 70 1.47 -1.31 -24.21
C ILE A 70 1.46 -1.82 -22.77
N THR A 71 0.99 -1.00 -21.82
CA THR A 71 0.87 -1.38 -20.40
C THR A 71 0.02 -2.63 -20.19
N LYS A 72 -1.12 -2.75 -20.90
CA LYS A 72 -2.01 -3.91 -20.80
C LYS A 72 -1.38 -5.15 -21.45
N LYS A 73 -0.74 -4.98 -22.61
CA LYS A 73 0.01 -6.05 -23.28
C LYS A 73 1.12 -6.62 -22.38
N VAL A 74 1.91 -5.77 -21.75
CA VAL A 74 2.99 -6.18 -20.82
C VAL A 74 2.41 -6.82 -19.56
N PHE A 75 1.40 -6.20 -18.94
CA PHE A 75 0.75 -6.72 -17.74
C PHE A 75 0.19 -8.12 -17.97
N ASN A 76 -0.54 -8.32 -19.07
CA ASN A 76 -1.05 -9.62 -19.47
C ASN A 76 0.10 -10.61 -19.64
N LYS A 77 1.10 -10.33 -20.47
CA LYS A 77 2.26 -11.24 -20.68
C LYS A 77 2.91 -11.67 -19.36
N LEU A 78 3.07 -10.78 -18.40
CA LEU A 78 3.64 -11.09 -17.08
C LEU A 78 2.69 -11.89 -16.19
N ALA A 79 1.39 -11.62 -16.25
CA ALA A 79 0.39 -12.32 -15.46
C ALA A 79 0.18 -13.76 -15.93
N TRP A 80 0.15 -13.99 -17.24
CA TRP A 80 -0.02 -15.32 -17.85
C TRP A 80 1.19 -16.25 -17.58
N ARG A 81 2.40 -15.70 -17.43
CA ARG A 81 3.62 -16.46 -17.08
C ARG A 81 3.64 -17.01 -15.64
N LYS A 82 2.84 -16.46 -14.72
CA LYS A 82 2.82 -16.84 -13.29
C LYS A 82 1.78 -17.91 -12.93
N GLY A 83 1.15 -18.54 -13.92
CA GLY A 83 0.26 -19.70 -13.72
C GLY A 83 -1.17 -19.36 -13.28
N ARG A 84 -1.95 -20.40 -12.93
CA ARG A 84 -3.42 -20.35 -12.76
C ARG A 84 -3.91 -19.38 -11.68
N ARG A 85 -3.10 -19.15 -10.64
CA ARG A 85 -3.46 -18.30 -9.49
C ARG A 85 -3.54 -16.80 -9.85
N ASN A 86 -2.70 -16.32 -10.77
CA ASN A 86 -2.75 -14.93 -11.23
C ASN A 86 -3.89 -14.66 -12.21
N ARG A 87 -4.26 -15.66 -13.01
CA ARG A 87 -5.43 -15.61 -13.91
C ARG A 87 -6.72 -15.30 -13.16
N ARG A 88 -7.03 -16.09 -12.13
CA ARG A 88 -8.20 -15.90 -11.27
C ARG A 88 -8.28 -14.48 -10.69
N ARG A 89 -7.13 -13.89 -10.37
CA ARG A 89 -7.06 -12.55 -9.81
C ARG A 89 -7.42 -11.48 -10.83
N ILE A 90 -7.07 -11.66 -12.11
CA ILE A 90 -7.51 -10.77 -13.20
C ILE A 90 -9.01 -10.94 -13.42
N ASP A 91 -9.50 -12.18 -13.49
CA ASP A 91 -10.93 -12.47 -13.66
C ASP A 91 -11.77 -11.80 -12.54
N CYS A 92 -11.24 -11.78 -11.31
CA CYS A 92 -11.86 -11.06 -10.19
C CYS A 92 -11.87 -9.54 -10.39
N LEU A 93 -10.80 -8.96 -10.95
CA LEU A 93 -10.71 -7.51 -11.21
C LEU A 93 -11.64 -7.07 -12.36
N GLU A 94 -11.83 -7.91 -13.37
CA GLU A 94 -12.79 -7.67 -14.46
C GLU A 94 -14.24 -7.63 -13.95
N LYS A 95 -14.55 -8.43 -12.92
CA LYS A 95 -15.91 -8.54 -12.34
C LYS A 95 -16.24 -7.45 -11.32
N THR A 96 -15.29 -6.57 -10.95
CA THR A 96 -15.52 -5.48 -10.00
C THR A 96 -15.52 -4.13 -10.72
N PRO A 97 -16.68 -3.61 -11.17
CA PRO A 97 -16.74 -2.36 -11.95
C PRO A 97 -16.43 -1.10 -11.13
N TYR A 98 -16.40 -1.18 -9.80
CA TYR A 98 -16.31 0.00 -8.90
C TYR A 98 -14.96 0.15 -8.17
N LEU A 99 -13.95 -0.65 -8.52
CA LEU A 99 -12.56 -0.57 -8.01
C LEU A 99 -11.59 -0.29 -9.16
#